data_AF-A0A846HRP4-F1
#
_entry.id   AF-A0A846HRP4-F1
#
_cell.length_a   1.000
_cell.length_b   1.000
_cell.length_c   1.000
_cell.angle_alpha   90.00
_cell.angle_beta   90.00
_cell.angle_gamma   90.00
#
_symmetry.space_group_name_H-M   'P 1'
#
loop_
_entity.id
_entity.type
_entity.pdbx_description
1 polymer ?
#
loop_
_entity_poly.entity_id
_entity_poly.type
_entity_poly.pdbx_seq_one_letter_code
_entity_poly.pdbx_strand_id
1 'polypeptide(L)'
;MATLLGFDFGPRKIGVAVGQTLTGTATALETVRAQGQRPDWKRIEAIIRDWQPDAAVVGLPFNMDDSEEDWSERVHRFARQLQGRFGLQVHLIDERLTSLEARRQLKVSQDRRDDRIDAQAAKLILETWLTEAQSSTAASTAASTQASVATSAQASAQASVELPSSASGAS
;
A
#
# COMPACT_ATOMS: atom_id res chain seq x y z
N MET A 1 -1.66 -10.40 10.97
CA MET A 1 -1.57 -10.45 9.49
C MET A 1 -2.70 -9.61 8.98
N ALA A 2 -2.45 -8.67 8.06
CA ALA A 2 -3.46 -7.70 7.66
C ALA A 2 -4.06 -8.06 6.30
N THR A 3 -5.38 -8.01 6.21
CA THR A 3 -6.15 -8.14 4.97
C THR A 3 -6.54 -6.75 4.49
N LEU A 4 -6.31 -6.48 3.21
CA LEU A 4 -6.59 -5.18 2.61
C LEU A 4 -7.53 -5.31 1.42
N LEU A 5 -8.37 -4.31 1.22
CA LEU A 5 -9.12 -4.16 -0.03
C LEU A 5 -8.44 -3.13 -0.93
N GLY A 6 -8.34 -3.45 -2.22
CA GLY A 6 -7.88 -2.57 -3.27
C GLY A 6 -9.04 -2.07 -4.11
N PHE A 7 -9.05 -0.79 -4.46
CA PHE A 7 -10.06 -0.17 -5.30
C PHE A 7 -9.43 0.58 -6.47
N ASP A 8 -9.89 0.27 -7.68
CA ASP A 8 -9.68 1.08 -8.88
C ASP A 8 -10.95 1.92 -9.10
N PHE A 9 -10.89 3.22 -8.80
CA PHE A 9 -12.07 4.07 -8.82
C PHE A 9 -12.27 4.71 -10.20
N GLY A 10 -13.19 4.17 -10.99
CA GLY A 10 -13.63 4.78 -12.24
C GLY A 10 -14.95 5.54 -12.10
N PRO A 11 -15.26 6.48 -13.02
CA PRO A 11 -16.49 7.29 -12.99
C PRO A 11 -17.79 6.47 -13.17
N ARG A 12 -17.70 5.26 -13.75
CA ARG A 12 -18.84 4.37 -14.03
C ARG A 12 -18.76 3.02 -13.33
N LYS A 13 -17.56 2.59 -12.97
CA LYS A 13 -17.27 1.26 -12.44
C LYS A 13 -16.12 1.38 -11.47
N ILE A 14 -16.13 0.51 -10.46
CA ILE A 14 -15.10 0.45 -9.44
C ILE A 14 -14.61 -0.99 -9.41
N GLY A 15 -13.35 -1.21 -9.78
CA GLY A 15 -12.71 -2.50 -9.60
C GLY A 15 -12.44 -2.76 -8.12
N VAL A 16 -12.61 -4.00 -7.67
CA VAL A 16 -12.33 -4.39 -6.28
C VAL A 16 -11.44 -5.62 -6.24
N ALA A 17 -10.43 -5.58 -5.37
CA ALA A 17 -9.54 -6.71 -5.10
C ALA A 17 -9.32 -6.87 -3.59
N VAL A 18 -8.87 -8.05 -3.18
CA VAL A 18 -8.44 -8.34 -1.80
C VAL A 18 -7.00 -8.83 -1.80
N GLY A 19 -6.22 -8.45 -0.80
CA GLY A 19 -4.82 -8.82 -0.68
C GLY A 19 -4.40 -8.99 0.77
N GLN A 20 -3.20 -9.56 0.96
CA GLN A 20 -2.67 -9.85 2.28
C GLN A 20 -1.21 -9.38 2.38
N THR A 21 -0.86 -8.75 3.50
CA THR A 21 0.51 -8.27 3.73
C THR A 21 1.52 -9.39 3.89
N LEU A 22 1.09 -10.59 4.29
CA LEU A 22 1.98 -11.74 4.46
C LEU A 22 2.55 -12.25 3.14
N THR A 23 1.70 -12.39 2.13
CA THR A 23 2.08 -12.95 0.82
C THR A 23 2.52 -11.86 -0.15
N GLY A 24 2.12 -10.62 0.08
CA GLY A 24 2.33 -9.52 -0.87
C GLY A 24 1.51 -9.66 -2.15
N THR A 25 0.49 -10.52 -2.16
CA THR A 25 -0.31 -10.83 -3.34
C THR A 25 -1.76 -10.37 -3.17
N ALA A 26 -2.45 -10.17 -4.30
CA ALA A 26 -3.87 -9.85 -4.33
C ALA A 26 -4.65 -10.73 -5.30
N THR A 27 -5.96 -10.79 -5.09
CA THR A 27 -6.93 -11.46 -5.95
C THR A 27 -8.02 -10.47 -6.34
N ALA A 28 -8.30 -10.38 -7.64
CA ALA A 28 -9.43 -9.61 -8.16
C ALA A 28 -10.74 -10.25 -7.68
N LEU A 29 -11.64 -9.44 -7.11
CA LEU A 29 -12.93 -9.90 -6.61
C LEU A 29 -14.03 -9.68 -7.65
N GLU A 30 -14.39 -8.43 -7.87
CA GLU A 30 -15.49 -8.06 -8.74
C GLU A 30 -15.39 -6.59 -9.17
N THR A 31 -16.30 -6.20 -10.06
CA THR A 31 -16.46 -4.82 -10.51
C THR A 31 -17.82 -4.29 -10.08
N VAL A 32 -17.82 -3.26 -9.25
CA VAL A 32 -19.02 -2.61 -8.74
C VAL A 32 -19.40 -1.47 -9.67
N ARG A 33 -20.62 -1.53 -10.23
CA ARG A 33 -21.12 -0.48 -11.13
C ARG A 33 -21.63 0.72 -10.33
N ALA A 34 -21.28 1.92 -10.77
CA ALA A 34 -21.77 3.16 -10.17
C ALA A 34 -23.25 3.40 -10.53
N GLN A 35 -24.04 3.85 -9.55
CA GLN A 35 -25.43 4.25 -9.71
C GLN A 35 -25.48 5.77 -9.89
N GLY A 36 -25.73 6.24 -11.13
CA GLY A 36 -25.86 7.68 -11.40
C GLY A 36 -24.63 8.50 -10.98
N GLN A 37 -23.42 8.00 -11.32
CA GLN A 37 -22.12 8.56 -10.94
C GLN A 37 -21.73 8.44 -9.46
N ARG A 38 -22.54 7.76 -8.63
CA ARG A 38 -22.23 7.48 -7.22
C ARG A 38 -21.87 6.00 -7.05
N PRO A 39 -20.93 5.67 -6.16
CA PRO A 39 -20.63 4.27 -5.86
C PRO A 39 -21.86 3.56 -5.31
N ASP A 40 -22.01 2.27 -5.63
CA ASP A 40 -22.97 1.41 -4.95
C ASP A 40 -22.44 1.05 -3.56
N TRP A 41 -22.77 1.90 -2.59
CA TRP A 41 -22.32 1.74 -1.21
C TRP A 41 -22.87 0.48 -0.55
N LYS A 42 -24.04 -0.01 -0.97
CA LYS A 42 -24.60 -1.26 -0.42
C LYS A 42 -23.74 -2.45 -0.83
N ARG A 43 -23.27 -2.48 -2.08
CA ARG A 43 -22.38 -3.54 -2.55
C ARG A 43 -21.00 -3.44 -1.89
N ILE A 44 -20.44 -2.23 -1.79
CA ILE A 44 -19.14 -2.00 -1.14
C ILE A 44 -19.21 -2.40 0.35
N GLU A 45 -20.26 -2.02 1.06
CA GLU A 45 -20.48 -2.41 2.47
C GLU A 45 -20.55 -3.93 2.63
N ALA A 46 -21.23 -4.62 1.71
CA ALA A 46 -21.28 -6.08 1.74
C ALA A 46 -19.87 -6.69 1.59
N ILE A 47 -19.06 -6.21 0.64
CA ILE A 47 -17.68 -6.68 0.44
C ILE A 47 -16.84 -6.41 1.70
N ILE A 48 -16.92 -5.21 2.28
CA ILE A 48 -16.18 -4.86 3.50
C ILE A 48 -16.58 -5.77 4.66
N ARG A 49 -17.86 -6.05 4.84
CA ARG A 49 -18.34 -6.96 5.89
C ARG A 49 -17.86 -8.39 5.68
N ASP A 50 -17.88 -8.86 4.44
CA ASP A 50 -17.54 -10.25 4.11
C ASP A 50 -16.02 -10.50 4.26
N TRP A 51 -15.18 -9.51 3.97
CA TRP A 51 -13.72 -9.63 4.03
C TRP A 51 -13.06 -9.06 5.29
N GLN A 52 -13.75 -8.20 6.04
CA GLN A 52 -13.27 -7.55 7.26
C GLN A 52 -11.83 -6.99 7.14
N PRO A 53 -11.56 -6.11 6.15
CA PRO A 53 -10.20 -5.62 5.93
C PRO A 53 -9.73 -4.68 7.05
N ASP A 54 -8.43 -4.71 7.34
CA ASP A 54 -7.76 -3.78 8.24
C ASP A 54 -7.62 -2.37 7.62
N ALA A 55 -7.44 -2.31 6.29
CA ALA A 55 -7.28 -1.07 5.55
C ALA A 55 -7.74 -1.21 4.10
N ALA A 56 -7.92 -0.07 3.43
CA ALA A 56 -8.16 0.01 2.00
C ALA A 56 -7.04 0.76 1.28
N VAL A 57 -6.78 0.37 0.04
CA VAL A 57 -5.88 1.05 -0.90
C VAL A 57 -6.71 1.50 -2.09
N VAL A 58 -6.59 2.76 -2.47
CA VAL A 58 -7.32 3.33 -3.62
C VAL A 58 -6.30 3.91 -4.60
N GLY A 59 -6.42 3.53 -5.87
CA GLY A 59 -5.64 4.14 -6.94
C GLY A 59 -5.98 5.62 -7.11
N LEU A 60 -4.94 6.44 -7.28
CA LEU A 60 -5.04 7.86 -7.59
C LEU A 60 -4.47 8.09 -9.01
N PRO A 61 -5.28 8.61 -9.94
CA PRO A 61 -4.85 8.88 -11.30
C PRO A 61 -3.95 10.12 -11.35
N PHE A 62 -2.88 10.04 -12.14
CA PHE A 62 -1.93 11.14 -12.33
C PHE A 62 -1.67 11.38 -13.82
N ASN A 63 -1.48 12.65 -14.17
CA ASN A 63 -0.99 13.08 -15.46
C ASN A 63 0.50 12.73 -15.64
N MET A 64 0.98 12.87 -16.88
CA MET A 64 2.38 12.61 -17.24
C MET A 64 3.35 13.68 -16.71
N ASP A 65 2.86 14.84 -16.29
CA ASP A 65 3.62 15.96 -15.72
C ASP A 65 3.59 15.99 -14.18
N ASP A 66 3.25 14.87 -13.54
CA ASP A 66 3.10 14.70 -12.09
C ASP A 66 1.95 15.50 -11.44
N SER A 67 1.09 16.15 -12.23
CA SER A 67 -0.15 16.74 -11.71
C SER A 67 -1.27 15.69 -11.56
N GLU A 68 -2.18 15.87 -10.60
CA GLU A 68 -3.37 15.03 -10.46
C GLU A 68 -4.32 15.23 -11.67
N GLU A 69 -4.99 14.17 -12.13
CA GLU A 69 -6.03 14.31 -13.17
C GLU A 69 -7.21 15.17 -12.67
N ASP A 70 -7.92 15.85 -13.57
CA ASP A 70 -9.05 16.75 -13.24
C ASP A 70 -10.14 16.10 -12.38
N TRP A 71 -10.27 14.77 -12.42
CA TRP A 71 -11.29 14.04 -11.68
C TRP A 71 -10.77 13.36 -10.40
N SER A 72 -9.49 13.55 -10.04
CA SER A 72 -8.86 13.00 -8.83
C SER A 72 -9.56 13.44 -7.55
N GLU A 73 -10.21 14.61 -7.54
CA GLU A 73 -11.04 15.05 -6.41
C GLU A 73 -12.15 14.04 -6.06
N ARG A 74 -12.66 13.30 -7.06
CA ARG A 74 -13.68 12.25 -6.84
C ARG A 74 -13.08 11.03 -6.15
N VAL A 75 -11.83 10.68 -6.45
CA VAL A 75 -11.08 9.62 -5.75
C VAL A 75 -10.85 10.01 -4.30
N HIS A 76 -10.36 11.23 -4.06
CA HIS A 76 -10.19 11.77 -2.71
C HIS A 76 -11.50 11.76 -1.91
N ARG A 77 -12.61 12.13 -2.55
CA ARG A 77 -13.94 12.06 -1.94
C ARG A 77 -14.37 10.63 -1.64
N PHE A 78 -14.09 9.69 -2.52
CA PHE A 78 -14.36 8.27 -2.32
C PHE A 78 -13.57 7.71 -1.13
N ALA A 79 -12.27 8.02 -1.04
CA ALA A 79 -11.43 7.65 0.09
C ALA A 79 -11.95 8.20 1.43
N ARG A 80 -12.29 9.50 1.49
CA ARG A 80 -12.90 10.10 2.68
C ARG A 80 -14.24 9.44 3.06
N GLN A 81 -15.02 9.02 2.07
CA GLN A 81 -16.28 8.33 2.31
C GLN A 81 -16.07 6.91 2.84
N LEU A 82 -15.04 6.19 2.39
CA LEU A 82 -14.66 4.90 2.98
C LEU A 82 -14.27 5.06 4.46
N GLN A 83 -13.43 6.06 4.76
CA GLN A 83 -13.03 6.39 6.13
C GLN A 83 -14.26 6.75 7.00
N GLY A 84 -15.07 7.69 6.54
CA GLY A 84 -16.19 8.22 7.34
C GLY A 84 -17.35 7.23 7.53
N ARG A 85 -17.59 6.32 6.58
CA ARG A 85 -18.68 5.34 6.67
C ARG A 85 -18.29 4.07 7.42
N PHE A 86 -17.08 3.59 7.22
CA PHE A 86 -16.66 2.26 7.65
C PHE A 86 -15.52 2.29 8.67
N GLY A 87 -14.98 3.46 9.00
CA GLY A 87 -13.86 3.60 9.92
C GLY A 87 -12.55 3.01 9.39
N LEU A 88 -12.48 2.68 8.09
CA LEU A 88 -11.30 2.07 7.48
C LEU A 88 -10.18 3.09 7.34
N GLN A 89 -8.96 2.67 7.68
CA GLN A 89 -7.77 3.38 7.22
C GLN A 89 -7.69 3.26 5.70
N VAL A 90 -7.42 4.37 5.01
CA VAL A 90 -7.34 4.41 3.54
C VAL A 90 -5.99 4.98 3.11
N HIS A 91 -5.31 4.24 2.24
CA HIS A 91 -4.08 4.64 1.58
C HIS A 91 -4.38 5.00 0.12
N LEU A 92 -3.78 6.08 -0.35
CA LEU A 92 -3.79 6.44 -1.76
C LEU A 92 -2.45 6.03 -2.37
N ILE A 93 -2.49 5.51 -3.60
CA ILE A 93 -1.28 5.16 -4.35
C ILE A 93 -1.36 5.74 -5.76
N ASP A 94 -0.25 6.28 -6.24
CA ASP A 94 -0.13 6.74 -7.62
C ASP A 94 -0.26 5.53 -8.57
N GLU A 95 -1.32 5.52 -9.38
CA GLU A 95 -1.54 4.48 -10.40
C GLU A 95 -0.40 4.42 -11.43
N ARG A 96 0.40 5.49 -11.48
CA ARG A 96 1.78 5.73 -11.97
C ARG A 96 2.81 4.62 -11.72
N LEU A 97 2.61 3.88 -10.63
CA LEU A 97 3.59 2.94 -10.11
C LEU A 97 3.44 1.51 -10.67
N THR A 98 2.37 1.22 -11.41
CA THR A 98 2.21 -0.06 -12.12
C THR A 98 3.10 -0.16 -13.37
N SER A 99 3.57 -1.36 -13.72
CA SER A 99 4.46 -1.55 -14.89
C SER A 99 3.78 -1.18 -16.22
N LEU A 100 4.58 -0.69 -17.19
CA LEU A 100 4.08 -0.32 -18.52
C LEU A 100 3.41 -1.50 -19.25
N GLU A 101 3.94 -2.71 -19.07
CA GLU A 101 3.39 -3.93 -19.65
C GLU A 101 2.03 -4.29 -19.04
N ALA A 102 1.89 -4.19 -17.71
CA ALA A 102 0.63 -4.40 -17.02
C ALA A 102 -0.41 -3.36 -17.46
N ARG A 103 -0.02 -2.08 -17.60
CA ARG A 103 -0.89 -1.04 -18.16
C ARG A 103 -1.29 -1.30 -19.60
N ARG A 104 -0.36 -1.77 -20.44
CA ARG A 104 -0.66 -2.11 -21.84
C ARG A 104 -1.65 -3.27 -21.92
N GLN A 105 -1.48 -4.31 -21.10
CA GLN A 105 -2.43 -5.42 -21.03
C GLN A 105 -3.81 -4.96 -20.57
N LEU A 106 -3.88 -4.06 -19.58
CA LEU A 106 -5.15 -3.45 -19.14
C LEU A 106 -5.80 -2.61 -20.26
N LYS A 107 -5.04 -1.77 -20.97
CA LYS A 107 -5.56 -0.92 -22.06
C LYS A 107 -6.09 -1.73 -23.24
N VAL A 108 -5.34 -2.75 -23.69
CA VAL A 108 -5.79 -3.66 -24.77
C VAL A 108 -7.03 -4.43 -24.36
N SER A 109 -7.17 -4.73 -23.06
CA SER A 109 -8.35 -5.40 -22.54
C SER A 109 -9.54 -4.44 -22.44
N GLN A 110 -9.36 -3.18 -22.01
CA GLN A 110 -10.44 -2.19 -21.84
C GLN A 110 -11.24 -1.94 -23.13
N ASP A 111 -10.60 -2.01 -24.30
CA ASP A 111 -11.28 -1.94 -25.61
C ASP A 111 -12.33 -3.04 -25.80
N ARG A 112 -12.27 -4.13 -25.01
CA ARG A 112 -13.21 -5.27 -25.08
C ARG A 112 -14.40 -5.18 -24.12
N ARG A 113 -14.58 -4.08 -23.38
CA ARG A 113 -15.71 -3.83 -22.44
C ARG A 113 -15.99 -5.00 -21.48
N ASP A 114 -14.98 -5.70 -20.98
CA ASP A 114 -15.15 -6.78 -20.00
C ASP A 114 -15.11 -6.20 -18.56
N ASP A 115 -16.14 -6.48 -17.76
CA ASP A 115 -16.19 -6.09 -16.34
C ASP A 115 -15.04 -6.70 -15.54
N ARG A 116 -14.42 -7.79 -16.01
CA ARG A 116 -13.28 -8.42 -15.32
C ARG A 116 -12.04 -7.52 -15.28
N ILE A 117 -11.93 -6.52 -16.15
CA ILE A 117 -10.71 -5.72 -16.32
C ILE A 117 -10.51 -4.74 -15.18
N ASP A 118 -11.59 -4.07 -14.74
CA ASP A 118 -11.51 -3.10 -13.64
C ASP A 118 -11.07 -3.80 -12.35
N ALA A 119 -11.59 -5.01 -12.08
CA ALA A 119 -11.15 -5.82 -10.94
C ALA A 119 -9.67 -6.26 -11.04
N GLN A 120 -9.15 -6.51 -12.25
CA GLN A 120 -7.72 -6.78 -12.45
C GLN A 120 -6.85 -5.54 -12.22
N ALA A 121 -7.31 -4.36 -12.61
CA ALA A 121 -6.62 -3.11 -12.31
C ALA A 121 -6.53 -2.88 -10.79
N ALA A 122 -7.63 -3.08 -10.07
CA ALA A 122 -7.65 -3.00 -8.60
C ALA A 122 -6.68 -4.01 -7.94
N LYS A 123 -6.56 -5.22 -8.52
CA LYS A 123 -5.57 -6.21 -8.07
C LYS A 123 -4.14 -5.67 -8.21
N LEU A 124 -3.80 -5.15 -9.39
CA LEU A 124 -2.47 -4.63 -9.68
C LEU A 124 -2.11 -3.44 -8.78
N ILE A 125 -3.04 -2.51 -8.58
CA ILE A 125 -2.90 -1.39 -7.63
C ILE A 125 -2.53 -1.90 -6.24
N LEU A 126 -3.26 -2.92 -5.76
CA LEU A 126 -3.02 -3.47 -4.42
C LEU A 126 -1.68 -4.20 -4.32
N GLU A 127 -1.31 -5.00 -5.31
CA GLU A 127 0.00 -5.69 -5.34
C GLU A 127 1.18 -4.70 -5.38
N THR A 128 1.05 -3.61 -6.14
CA THR A 128 2.07 -2.54 -6.16
C THR A 128 2.24 -1.95 -4.76
N TRP A 129 1.15 -1.56 -4.10
CA TRP A 129 1.21 -1.00 -2.75
C TRP A 129 1.80 -1.97 -1.71
N LEU A 130 1.38 -3.24 -1.75
CA LEU A 130 1.88 -4.27 -0.84
C LEU A 130 3.39 -4.51 -1.03
N THR A 131 3.89 -4.39 -2.26
CA THR A 131 5.32 -4.55 -2.57
C THR A 131 6.15 -3.37 -2.05
N GLU A 132 5.65 -2.14 -2.21
CA GLU A 132 6.30 -0.94 -1.70
C GLU A 132 6.35 -0.92 -0.16
N ALA A 133 5.25 -1.26 0.50
CA ALA A 133 5.17 -1.34 1.95
C ALA A 133 6.19 -2.33 2.55
N GLN A 134 6.40 -3.48 1.88
CA GLN A 134 7.41 -4.45 2.29
C GLN A 134 8.84 -3.93 2.07
N SER A 135 9.08 -3.23 0.96
CA SER A 135 10.39 -2.65 0.63
C SER A 135 10.80 -1.56 1.62
N SER A 136 9.84 -0.71 2.03
CA SER A 136 10.07 0.31 3.07
C SER A 136 10.32 -0.29 4.45
N THR A 137 9.66 -1.41 4.79
CA THR A 137 9.86 -2.13 6.06
C THR A 137 11.24 -2.78 6.12
N ALA A 138 11.68 -3.44 5.03
CA ALA A 138 12.99 -4.07 4.95
C ALA A 138 14.14 -3.04 5.04
N ALA A 139 14.01 -1.90 4.35
CA ALA A 139 14.99 -0.82 4.40
C ALA A 139 15.11 -0.20 5.80
N SER A 140 13.98 0.01 6.50
CA SER A 140 13.98 0.56 7.86
C SER A 140 14.55 -0.42 8.89
N THR A 141 14.31 -1.73 8.72
CA THR A 141 14.88 -2.79 9.57
C THR A 141 16.40 -2.90 9.39
N ALA A 142 16.89 -2.83 8.16
CA ALA A 142 18.33 -2.85 7.88
C ALA A 142 19.06 -1.63 8.48
N ALA A 143 18.47 -0.44 8.36
CA ALA A 143 19.01 0.79 8.94
C ALA A 143 19.03 0.76 10.48
N SER A 144 17.95 0.27 11.10
CA SER A 144 17.85 0.12 12.56
C SER A 144 18.81 -0.94 13.11
N THR A 145 19.04 -2.02 12.35
CA THR A 145 20.02 -3.06 12.72
C THR A 145 21.43 -2.50 12.66
N GLN A 146 21.84 -1.81 11.59
CA GLN A 146 23.17 -1.20 11.49
C GLN A 146 23.43 -0.15 12.58
N ALA A 147 22.43 0.65 12.95
CA ALA A 147 22.56 1.61 14.05
C ALA A 147 22.83 0.91 15.40
N SER A 148 22.16 -0.22 15.68
CA SER A 148 22.32 -0.97 16.93
C SER A 148 23.61 -1.82 16.98
N VAL A 149 24.14 -2.30 15.84
CA VAL A 149 25.47 -2.95 15.82
C VAL A 149 26.60 -1.92 16.02
N ALA A 150 26.46 -0.70 15.51
CA ALA A 150 27.45 0.36 15.69
C ALA A 150 27.55 0.81 17.18
N THR A 151 26.43 0.89 17.88
CA THR A 151 26.41 1.26 19.31
C THR A 151 27.02 0.20 20.21
N SER A 152 26.84 -1.09 19.91
CA SER A 152 27.41 -2.19 20.70
C SER A 152 28.91 -2.39 20.49
N ALA A 153 29.43 -2.09 19.29
CA ALA A 153 30.87 -2.09 19.02
C ALA A 153 31.65 -0.98 19.77
N GLN A 154 31.05 0.19 19.98
CA GLN A 154 31.68 1.29 20.71
C GLN A 154 31.67 1.08 22.24
N ALA A 155 30.63 0.44 22.80
CA ALA A 155 30.59 0.10 24.22
C ALA A 155 31.66 -0.93 24.62
N SER A 156 32.01 -1.84 23.70
CA SER A 156 33.01 -2.89 23.94
C SER A 156 34.46 -2.36 23.89
N ALA A 157 34.70 -1.24 23.20
CA ALA A 157 36.02 -0.62 23.08
C ALA A 157 36.41 0.26 24.29
N GLN A 158 35.43 0.77 25.04
CA GLN A 158 35.69 1.62 26.22
C GLN A 158 35.90 0.82 27.51
N ALA A 159 35.45 -0.43 27.58
CA ALA A 159 35.61 -1.29 28.76
C ALA A 159 37.05 -1.83 28.99
N SER A 160 37.97 -1.61 28.04
CA SER A 160 39.34 -2.19 28.09
C SER A 160 40.44 -1.18 28.46
N VAL A 161 40.12 0.08 28.80
CA VAL A 161 41.12 1.15 28.99
C VAL A 161 41.39 1.51 30.47
N GLU A 162 40.63 1.01 31.44
CA GLU A 162 40.91 1.27 32.87
C GLU A 162 41.71 0.14 33.54
N LEU A 163 43.02 0.18 33.38
CA LEU A 163 43.98 -0.39 34.33
C LEU A 163 44.77 0.76 34.97
N PRO A 164 44.57 1.10 36.25
CA PRO A 164 45.53 1.95 36.93
C PRO A 164 46.80 1.15 37.23
N SER A 165 47.86 1.58 36.58
CA SER A 165 49.23 1.11 36.73
C SER A 165 49.87 1.66 38.02
N SER A 166 50.47 0.76 38.80
CA SER A 166 51.72 0.93 39.57
C SER A 166 51.83 1.91 40.75
N ALA A 167 52.16 1.38 41.93
CA ALA A 167 53.28 1.81 42.80
C ALA A 167 53.42 0.75 43.93
N SER A 168 54.43 -0.12 43.98
CA SER A 168 55.86 0.08 44.23
C SER A 168 56.16 0.86 45.52
N GLY A 169 56.72 0.17 46.52
CA GLY A 169 57.32 0.80 47.69
C GLY A 169 57.59 -0.17 48.85
N ALA A 170 58.79 -0.75 48.86
CA ALA A 170 59.44 -1.31 50.04
C ALA A 170 59.52 -0.24 51.16
N SER A 171 59.52 -0.55 52.46
CA SER A 171 60.41 -1.45 53.19
C SER A 171 59.80 -1.91 54.51
#